data_AF-S4PVQ9-F1
#
_entry.id   AF-S4PVQ9-F1
#
_cell.length_a   1.000
_cell.length_b   1.000
_cell.length_c   1.000
_cell.angle_alpha   90.00
_cell.angle_beta   90.00
_cell.angle_gamma   90.00
#
_symmetry.space_group_name_H-M   'P 1'
#
loop_
_entity.id
_entity.type
_entity.pdbx_description
1 polymer ?
#
loop_
_entity_poly.entity_id
_entity_poly.type
_entity_poly.pdbx_seq_one_letter_code
_entity_poly.pdbx_strand_id
1 'polypeptide(L)'
;MLATKTALSLEYFQRSRCIGGDLGSMNVCCDSKIRPSSEVVSRDGTCPDSAIPPNPESQCCGKESFTGNKVFGGNETAIDQYPWLALLQYTRPQLCGGSLISNKYVLTAAHCIINKSNKPRGVVAVLL
;
A
#
# COMPACT_ATOMS: atom_id res chain seq x y z
N MET A 1 -9.44 -20.79 -41.66
CA MET A 1 -10.39 -21.60 -40.87
C MET A 1 -10.47 -20.99 -39.48
N LEU A 2 -11.57 -20.33 -39.15
CA LEU A 2 -11.76 -19.65 -37.88
C LEU A 2 -12.11 -20.68 -36.80
N ALA A 3 -11.25 -20.82 -35.79
CA ALA A 3 -11.63 -21.51 -34.56
C ALA A 3 -12.59 -20.60 -33.77
N THR A 4 -13.75 -21.16 -33.45
CA THR A 4 -14.94 -20.54 -32.88
C THR A 4 -14.68 -19.87 -31.53
N LYS A 5 -15.05 -18.58 -31.43
CA LYS A 5 -15.17 -17.78 -30.20
C LYS A 5 -16.29 -18.30 -29.29
N THR A 6 -16.21 -19.51 -28.73
CA THR A 6 -17.18 -20.00 -27.72
C THR A 6 -16.59 -21.19 -26.93
N ALA A 7 -15.53 -20.96 -26.15
CA ALA A 7 -15.08 -21.87 -25.06
C ALA A 7 -13.96 -21.25 -24.19
N LEU A 8 -13.84 -19.92 -24.09
CA LEU A 8 -12.77 -19.27 -23.32
C LEU A 8 -13.21 -18.86 -21.90
N SER A 9 -13.95 -19.68 -21.15
CA SER A 9 -14.58 -19.15 -19.91
C SER A 9 -14.56 -19.98 -18.63
N LEU A 10 -14.05 -21.21 -18.59
CA LEU A 10 -13.82 -21.87 -17.29
C LEU A 10 -12.60 -22.78 -17.27
N GLU A 11 -12.46 -23.68 -18.25
CA GLU A 11 -11.31 -24.60 -18.30
C GLU A 11 -9.96 -23.88 -18.37
N TYR A 12 -9.90 -22.76 -19.12
CA TYR A 12 -8.71 -21.91 -19.17
C TYR A 12 -8.34 -21.36 -17.79
N PHE A 13 -9.30 -20.81 -17.04
CA PHE A 13 -9.07 -20.30 -15.69
C PHE A 13 -8.67 -21.42 -14.72
N GLN A 14 -9.23 -22.62 -14.89
CA GLN A 14 -8.89 -23.78 -14.07
C GLN A 14 -7.47 -24.30 -14.33
N ARG A 15 -7.03 -24.30 -15.59
CA ARG A 15 -5.68 -24.74 -16.02
C ARG A 15 -4.60 -23.71 -15.74
N SER A 16 -4.94 -22.43 -15.77
CA SER A 16 -4.01 -21.34 -15.44
C SER A 16 -3.88 -21.10 -13.94
N ARG A 17 -4.46 -21.97 -13.08
CA ARG A 17 -4.32 -21.85 -11.63
C ARG A 17 -2.87 -21.99 -11.20
N CYS A 18 -2.48 -21.18 -10.23
CA CYS A 18 -1.22 -21.39 -9.54
C CYS A 18 -1.33 -21.13 -8.04
N ILE A 19 -0.40 -21.74 -7.31
CA ILE A 19 -0.31 -21.62 -5.86
C ILE A 19 0.39 -20.30 -5.57
N GLY A 20 -0.36 -19.29 -5.16
CA GLY A 20 0.20 -18.00 -4.75
C GLY A 20 -0.87 -17.07 -4.22
N GLY A 21 -0.96 -16.91 -2.90
CA GLY A 21 -1.97 -16.07 -2.23
C GLY A 21 -2.48 -16.70 -0.94
N ASP A 22 -3.39 -15.99 -0.26
CA ASP A 22 -4.01 -16.45 0.98
C ASP A 22 -4.93 -17.67 0.75
N LEU A 23 -5.08 -18.50 1.78
CA LEU A 23 -5.98 -19.67 1.81
C LEU A 23 -7.42 -19.23 1.46
N GLY A 24 -7.90 -19.63 0.27
CA GLY A 24 -9.26 -19.33 -0.21
C GLY A 24 -9.34 -18.40 -1.42
N SER A 25 -8.23 -17.85 -1.89
CA SER A 25 -8.18 -17.06 -3.13
C SER A 25 -7.93 -17.93 -4.36
N MET A 26 -8.69 -17.70 -5.43
CA MET A 26 -8.46 -18.33 -6.74
C MET A 26 -7.42 -17.49 -7.49
N ASN A 27 -6.22 -18.02 -7.64
CA ASN A 27 -5.11 -17.31 -8.29
C ASN A 27 -4.84 -17.93 -9.66
N VAL A 28 -4.63 -17.07 -10.66
CA VAL A 28 -4.24 -17.47 -12.01
C VAL A 28 -2.91 -16.85 -12.36
N CYS A 29 -2.10 -17.61 -13.09
CA CYS A 29 -0.78 -17.17 -13.51
C CYS A 29 -0.88 -16.26 -14.72
N CYS A 30 -0.57 -14.98 -14.51
CA CYS A 30 -0.45 -14.00 -15.58
C CYS A 30 0.93 -14.09 -16.22
N ASP A 31 1.00 -13.94 -17.54
CA ASP A 31 2.27 -13.75 -18.24
C ASP A 31 2.93 -12.47 -17.68
N SER A 32 4.22 -12.55 -17.36
CA SER A 32 4.99 -11.46 -16.77
C SER A 32 5.06 -10.22 -17.68
N LYS A 33 4.71 -10.37 -18.96
CA LYS A 33 4.61 -9.28 -19.93
C LYS A 33 3.30 -8.48 -19.87
N ILE A 34 2.27 -9.01 -19.20
CA ILE A 34 0.98 -8.33 -19.00
C ILE A 34 0.96 -7.80 -17.57
N ARG A 35 1.64 -6.67 -17.33
CA ARG A 35 1.29 -5.83 -16.18
C ARG A 35 0.13 -4.95 -16.62
N PRO A 36 -1.11 -5.17 -16.13
CA PRO A 36 -2.14 -4.17 -16.31
C PRO A 36 -1.60 -2.88 -15.67
N SER A 37 -1.50 -1.81 -16.46
CA SER A 37 -1.36 -0.48 -15.89
C SER A 37 -2.63 -0.28 -15.06
N SER A 38 -2.47 -0.16 -13.74
CA SER A 38 -3.57 0.26 -12.88
C SER A 38 -3.82 1.74 -13.14
N GLU A 39 -4.39 2.07 -14.31
CA GLU A 39 -4.90 3.39 -14.63
C GLU A 39 -6.26 3.54 -13.94
N VAL A 40 -6.24 3.68 -12.62
CA VAL A 40 -7.36 4.29 -11.91
C VAL A 40 -7.14 5.79 -11.99
N VAL A 41 -7.60 6.37 -13.11
CA VAL A 41 -7.61 7.82 -13.33
C VAL A 41 -8.78 8.39 -12.52
N SER A 42 -8.57 8.65 -11.24
CA SER A 42 -9.47 9.48 -10.44
C SER A 42 -9.24 10.94 -10.85
N ARG A 43 -10.00 11.38 -11.86
CA ARG A 43 -9.97 12.76 -12.39
C ARG A 43 -10.74 13.77 -11.55
N ASP A 44 -11.34 13.33 -10.46
CA ASP A 44 -12.11 14.20 -9.57
C ASP A 44 -11.26 14.55 -8.35
N GLY A 45 -11.19 15.85 -8.01
CA GLY A 45 -10.30 16.40 -6.96
C GLY A 45 -10.62 15.94 -5.53
N THR A 46 -11.44 14.91 -5.38
CA THR A 46 -11.80 14.28 -4.11
C THR A 46 -10.90 13.06 -3.86
N CYS A 47 -10.24 13.04 -2.71
CA CYS A 47 -9.46 11.88 -2.29
C CYS A 47 -10.39 10.80 -1.73
N PRO A 48 -10.52 9.64 -2.39
CA PRO A 48 -11.48 8.64 -1.99
C PRO A 48 -11.09 8.01 -0.66
N ASP A 49 -12.08 7.81 0.21
CA ASP A 49 -11.91 7.11 1.48
C ASP A 49 -11.82 5.59 1.24
N SER A 50 -10.70 5.15 0.66
CA SER A 50 -10.49 3.77 0.22
C SER A 50 -9.27 3.12 0.86
N ALA A 51 -9.43 1.83 1.15
CA ALA A 51 -8.36 0.92 1.52
C ALA A 51 -7.18 0.91 0.52
N ILE A 52 -7.46 1.21 -0.74
CA ILE A 52 -6.48 1.20 -1.83
C ILE A 52 -5.68 2.51 -1.80
N PRO A 53 -4.34 2.45 -1.89
CA PRO A 53 -3.52 3.65 -2.00
C PRO A 53 -3.93 4.52 -3.20
N PRO A 54 -3.99 5.85 -3.03
CA PRO A 54 -4.30 6.75 -4.13
C PRO A 54 -3.22 6.68 -5.22
N ASN A 55 -3.60 7.01 -6.45
CA ASN A 55 -2.65 7.13 -7.56
C ASN A 55 -1.57 8.19 -7.20
N PRO A 56 -0.26 7.91 -7.33
CA PRO A 56 0.80 8.89 -7.06
C PRO A 56 0.70 10.18 -7.90
N GLU A 57 0.10 10.12 -9.10
CA GLU A 57 -0.14 11.29 -9.95
C GLU A 57 -1.37 12.09 -9.48
N SER A 58 -2.19 11.51 -8.60
CA SER A 58 -3.27 12.25 -7.95
C SER A 58 -2.72 13.19 -6.89
N GLN A 59 -3.41 14.30 -6.68
CA GLN A 59 -3.06 15.30 -5.67
C GLN A 59 -3.50 14.87 -4.24
N CYS A 60 -3.49 13.58 -3.94
CA CYS A 60 -4.07 13.01 -2.71
C CYS A 60 -3.05 12.42 -1.72
N CYS A 61 -1.79 12.28 -2.10
CA CYS A 61 -0.73 11.76 -1.24
C CYS A 61 0.58 12.53 -1.44
N GLY A 62 1.54 12.34 -0.53
CA GLY A 62 2.89 12.90 -0.67
C GLY A 62 2.97 14.43 -0.59
N LYS A 63 1.93 15.10 -0.08
CA LYS A 63 1.91 16.55 0.10
C LYS A 63 2.56 16.94 1.42
N GLU A 64 3.78 17.47 1.34
CA GLU A 64 4.49 18.07 2.47
C GLU A 64 3.92 19.47 2.75
N SER A 65 3.70 19.81 4.02
CA SER A 65 3.25 21.15 4.43
C SER A 65 4.33 22.23 4.24
N PHE A 66 5.59 21.80 4.04
CA PHE A 66 6.74 22.67 3.88
C PHE A 66 7.51 22.31 2.60
N THR A 67 7.99 23.32 1.86
CA THR A 67 8.84 23.14 0.69
C THR A 67 10.30 23.40 1.09
N GLY A 68 10.94 22.41 1.70
CA GLY A 68 12.34 22.49 2.16
C GLY A 68 13.23 21.45 1.48
N ASN A 69 14.34 21.87 0.89
CA ASN A 69 15.25 20.96 0.18
C ASN A 69 16.06 20.06 1.14
N LYS A 70 16.16 18.79 0.75
CA LYS A 70 17.17 17.76 1.08
C LYS A 70 17.87 17.90 2.44
N VAL A 71 17.54 16.98 3.36
CA VAL A 71 18.18 16.82 4.67
C VAL A 71 19.69 16.56 4.52
N PHE A 72 20.50 17.59 4.77
CA PHE A 72 21.94 17.47 5.06
C PHE A 72 22.16 18.10 6.45
N GLY A 73 22.65 17.33 7.44
CA GLY A 73 22.79 17.81 8.82
C GLY A 73 21.45 18.19 9.45
N GLY A 74 20.46 17.28 9.39
CA GLY A 74 19.06 17.54 9.66
C GLY A 74 18.74 18.27 10.97
N ASN A 75 17.60 18.97 10.97
CA ASN A 75 17.03 19.68 12.10
C ASN A 75 15.70 19.03 12.52
N GLU A 76 15.17 19.39 13.68
CA GLU A 76 13.83 18.98 14.10
C GLU A 76 12.78 19.37 13.05
N THR A 77 11.84 18.46 12.79
CA THR A 77 10.76 18.65 11.82
C THR A 77 9.70 19.58 12.40
N ALA A 78 9.04 20.36 11.55
CA ALA A 78 7.91 21.18 11.95
C ALA A 78 6.62 20.36 12.13
N ILE A 79 5.65 20.96 12.83
CA ILE A 79 4.30 20.41 12.97
C ILE A 79 3.69 20.08 11.61
N ASP A 80 3.32 18.81 11.43
CA ASP A 80 2.69 18.25 10.24
C ASP A 80 3.55 18.36 8.97
N GLN A 81 4.88 18.41 9.12
CA GLN A 81 5.78 18.43 7.97
C GLN A 81 5.66 17.13 7.17
N TYR A 82 5.58 15.97 7.85
CA TYR A 82 5.43 14.67 7.19
C TYR A 82 4.15 13.96 7.66
N PRO A 83 2.96 14.34 7.15
CA PRO A 83 1.67 13.85 7.67
C PRO A 83 1.48 12.33 7.56
N TRP A 84 2.22 11.67 6.67
CA TRP A 84 2.17 10.22 6.51
C TRP A 84 3.03 9.46 7.53
N LEU A 85 3.85 10.13 8.36
CA LEU A 85 4.72 9.46 9.33
C LEU A 85 3.90 8.82 10.46
N ALA A 86 4.08 7.52 10.66
CA ALA A 86 3.38 6.77 11.70
C ALA A 86 4.38 6.16 12.70
N LEU A 87 4.04 6.22 13.99
CA LEU A 87 4.69 5.47 15.06
C LEU A 87 3.84 4.26 15.42
N LEU A 88 4.48 3.10 15.44
CA LEU A 88 3.84 1.85 15.86
C LEU A 88 4.03 1.68 17.37
N GLN A 89 2.93 1.66 18.12
CA GLN A 89 2.96 1.56 19.56
C GLN A 89 2.86 0.10 20.03
N TYR A 90 3.84 -0.35 20.80
CA TYR A 90 3.89 -1.69 21.37
C TYR A 90 3.70 -1.66 22.89
N THR A 91 3.29 -2.79 23.47
CA THR A 91 3.25 -2.99 24.93
C THR A 91 4.61 -2.91 25.61
N ARG A 92 5.66 -3.32 24.90
CA ARG A 92 7.04 -3.31 25.37
C ARG A 92 7.80 -2.18 24.71
N PRO A 93 8.88 -1.67 25.33
CA PRO A 93 9.69 -0.59 24.78
C PRO A 93 10.36 -1.05 23.49
N GLN A 94 9.72 -0.75 22.38
CA GLN A 94 10.22 -0.99 21.05
C GLN A 94 9.69 0.09 20.13
N LEU A 95 10.59 0.65 19.34
CA LEU A 95 10.28 1.69 18.39
C LEU A 95 10.30 1.09 16.98
N CYS A 96 9.21 1.27 16.25
CA CYS A 96 9.12 1.04 14.82
C CYS A 96 8.29 2.16 14.21
N GLY A 97 8.64 2.55 12.98
CA GLY A 97 7.87 3.50 12.19
C GLY A 97 6.98 2.83 11.15
N GLY A 98 6.25 3.65 10.43
CA GLY A 98 5.52 3.29 9.22
C GLY A 98 5.12 4.52 8.42
N SER A 99 4.45 4.28 7.31
CA SER A 99 3.88 5.34 6.46
C SER A 99 2.42 5.07 6.16
N LEU A 100 1.56 6.06 6.38
CA LEU A 100 0.16 6.01 5.98
C LEU A 100 0.07 6.00 4.45
N ILE A 101 -0.45 4.91 3.88
CA ILE A 101 -0.57 4.74 2.41
C ILE A 101 -2.02 4.85 1.93
N SER A 102 -2.97 4.76 2.85
CA SER A 102 -4.40 4.99 2.61
C SER A 102 -5.09 5.33 3.93
N ASN A 103 -6.39 5.63 3.89
CA ASN A 103 -7.19 5.93 5.08
C ASN A 103 -7.22 4.80 6.13
N LYS A 104 -6.85 3.57 5.74
CA LYS A 104 -7.00 2.35 6.56
C LYS A 104 -5.70 1.58 6.77
N TYR A 105 -4.65 1.87 5.99
CA TYR A 105 -3.43 1.07 6.01
C TYR A 105 -2.16 1.88 6.21
N VAL A 106 -1.29 1.32 7.04
CA VAL A 106 0.08 1.77 7.26
C VAL A 106 1.03 0.71 6.71
N LEU A 107 1.95 1.14 5.86
CA LEU A 107 3.07 0.33 5.40
C LEU A 107 4.21 0.36 6.44
N THR A 108 4.77 -0.80 6.74
CA THR A 108 5.92 -0.92 7.67
C THR A 108 6.80 -2.11 7.29
N ALA A 109 7.95 -2.24 7.95
CA ALA A 109 8.86 -3.35 7.75
C ALA A 109 8.30 -4.66 8.35
N ALA A 110 8.48 -5.77 7.63
CA ALA A 110 8.04 -7.09 8.10
C ALA A 110 8.56 -7.44 9.50
N HIS A 111 9.82 -7.12 9.82
CA HIS A 111 10.42 -7.41 11.13
C HIS A 111 9.83 -6.57 12.28
N CYS A 112 9.08 -5.50 11.99
CA CYS A 112 8.32 -4.78 13.00
C CYS A 112 7.10 -5.60 13.47
N ILE A 113 6.64 -6.56 12.66
CA ILE A 113 5.40 -7.32 12.89
C ILE A 113 5.67 -8.82 13.11
N ILE A 114 6.50 -9.42 12.26
CA ILE A 114 6.85 -10.85 12.26
C ILE A 114 8.06 -11.03 13.19
N ASN A 115 8.01 -12.02 14.09
CA ASN A 115 8.96 -12.32 15.18
C ASN A 115 8.77 -11.56 16.51
N LYS A 116 7.61 -10.95 16.74
CA LYS A 116 7.33 -10.34 18.04
C LYS A 116 6.13 -11.02 18.66
N SER A 117 6.28 -11.53 19.88
CA SER A 117 5.17 -11.96 20.72
C SER A 117 4.16 -10.83 21.02
N ASN A 118 4.34 -9.65 20.42
CA ASN A 118 3.57 -8.44 20.62
C ASN A 118 3.25 -7.82 19.25
N LYS A 119 2.01 -7.98 18.78
CA LYS A 119 1.46 -7.11 17.73
C LYS A 119 1.41 -5.67 18.27
N PRO A 120 1.50 -4.63 17.41
CA PRO A 120 1.28 -3.26 17.87
C PRO A 120 -0.12 -3.16 18.48
N ARG A 121 -0.24 -2.46 19.62
CA ARG A 121 -1.56 -2.20 20.26
C ARG A 121 -2.37 -1.19 19.46
N GLY A 122 -1.68 -0.33 18.72
CA GLY A 122 -2.26 0.72 17.90
C GLY A 122 -1.20 1.44 17.08
N VAL A 123 -1.67 2.33 16.23
CA VAL A 123 -0.86 3.25 15.45
C VAL A 123 -1.09 4.64 16.01
N VAL A 124 -0.02 5.35 16.34
CA VAL A 124 -0.07 6.77 16.65
C VAL A 124 0.53 7.49 15.45
N ALA A 125 -0.26 8.26 14.72
CA ALA A 125 0.30 9.24 13.80
C ALA A 125 1.00 10.28 14.66
N VAL A 126 2.31 10.41 14.53
CA VAL A 126 3.03 11.42 15.30
C VAL A 126 2.87 12.71 14.52
N LEU A 127 1.90 13.50 14.96
CA LEU A 127 1.76 14.91 14.63
C LEU A 127 2.89 15.65 15.38
N LEU A 128 4.14 15.42 14.97
CA LEU A 128 5.25 16.30 15.35
C LEU A 128 5.19 17.52 14.48
#